data_AF-A0A166I073-F1
#
_entry.id   AF-A0A166I073-F1
#
_cell.length_a   1.000
_cell.length_b   1.000
_cell.length_c   1.000
_cell.angle_alpha   90.00
_cell.angle_beta   90.00
_cell.angle_gamma   90.00
#
_symmetry.space_group_name_H-M   'P 1'
#
loop_
_entity.id
_entity.type
_entity.pdbx_description
1 polymer ?
#
loop_
_entity_poly.entity_id
_entity_poly.type
_entity_poly.pdbx_seq_one_letter_code
_entity_poly.pdbx_strand_id
1 'polypeptide(L)'
;ECGRLSVPTDYADPRAGDASLSILRLLADSDKRRGSIFTNPGGPGISGTGEHQRERALDMMEKSGGEYDIVGWDIRGVNDTTPSVSCFEDKESADTFWAGSLWYEGVSIVVVGGLIQYMFTF
;
A
#
# COMPACT_ATOMS: atom_id res chain seq x y z
N GLU A 1 14.19 -2.50 10.96
CA GLU A 1 13.47 -2.93 12.18
C GLU A 1 12.01 -3.22 11.84
N CYS A 2 11.37 -4.16 12.54
CA CYS A 2 9.96 -4.49 12.35
C CYS A 2 9.21 -4.33 13.68
N GLY A 3 7.92 -4.00 13.62
CA GLY A 3 7.08 -3.84 14.80
C GLY A 3 5.60 -4.01 14.48
N ARG A 4 4.78 -4.00 15.53
CA ARG A 4 3.32 -4.00 15.40
C ARG A 4 2.70 -2.86 16.21
N LEU A 5 1.61 -2.28 15.69
CA LEU A 5 0.86 -1.22 16.36
C LEU A 5 -0.61 -1.63 16.51
N SER A 6 -1.09 -1.67 17.76
CA SER A 6 -2.51 -1.87 18.05
C SER A 6 -3.28 -0.57 17.82
N VAL A 7 -4.37 -0.64 17.07
CA VAL A 7 -5.28 0.49 16.83
C VAL A 7 -6.74 0.03 16.96
N PRO A 8 -7.66 0.86 17.49
CA PRO A 8 -9.07 0.46 17.62
C PRO A 8 -9.67 0.12 16.26
N THR A 9 -10.41 -0.99 16.15
CA THR A 9 -11.16 -1.36 14.94
C THR A 9 -12.20 -0.30 14.61
N ASP A 10 -12.91 0.17 15.63
CA ASP A 10 -13.82 1.31 15.56
C ASP A 10 -13.31 2.41 16.49
N TYR A 11 -13.00 3.58 15.92
CA TYR A 11 -12.56 4.74 16.71
C TYR A 11 -13.69 5.37 17.53
N ALA A 12 -14.96 5.16 17.14
CA ALA A 12 -16.14 5.64 17.88
C ALA A 12 -16.57 4.66 18.98
N ASP A 13 -16.30 3.36 18.84
CA ASP A 13 -16.47 2.36 19.90
C ASP A 13 -15.20 1.53 20.13
N PRO A 14 -14.31 1.97 21.05
CA PRO A 14 -13.07 1.23 21.38
C PRO A 14 -13.27 -0.19 21.90
N ARG A 15 -14.50 -0.59 22.25
CA ARG A 15 -14.81 -1.96 22.71
C ARG A 15 -14.99 -2.93 21.54
N ALA A 16 -15.04 -2.45 20.30
CA ALA A 16 -15.13 -3.28 19.10
C ALA A 16 -13.86 -4.10 18.81
N GLY A 17 -12.83 -3.98 19.66
CA GLY A 17 -11.55 -4.67 19.54
C GLY A 17 -10.54 -3.87 18.71
N ASP A 18 -9.38 -4.46 18.49
CA ASP A 18 -8.24 -3.81 17.86
C ASP A 18 -7.82 -4.52 16.56
N ALA A 19 -7.27 -3.74 15.64
CA ALA A 19 -6.43 -4.23 14.56
C ALA A 19 -4.95 -4.09 14.93
N SER A 20 -4.12 -5.07 14.55
CA SER A 20 -2.68 -5.06 14.78
C SER A 20 -1.94 -4.80 13.47
N LEU A 21 -1.52 -3.55 13.26
CA LEU A 21 -0.83 -3.12 12.06
C LEU A 21 0.61 -3.65 12.02
N SER A 22 1.05 -4.18 10.89
CA SER A 22 2.46 -4.52 10.63
C SER A 22 3.22 -3.27 10.17
N ILE A 23 4.39 -3.00 10.78
CA ILE A 23 5.20 -1.80 10.52
C ILE A 23 6.65 -2.21 10.26
N LEU A 24 7.25 -1.59 9.25
CA LEU A 24 8.67 -1.68 8.93
C LEU A 24 9.30 -0.29 9.04
N ARG A 25 10.47 -0.22 9.67
CA ARG A 25 11.30 0.99 9.77
C ARG A 25 12.70 0.72 9.25
N LEU A 26 13.09 1.42 8.19
CA LEU A 26 14.48 1.57 7.77
C LEU A 26 15.08 2.76 8.52
N LEU A 27 16.17 2.55 9.24
CA LEU A 27 16.81 3.60 10.05
C LEU A 27 17.53 4.59 9.14
N ALA A 28 17.54 5.86 9.53
CA ALA A 28 18.37 6.89 8.92
C ALA A 28 19.84 6.45 8.84
N ASP A 29 20.50 6.71 7.72
CA ASP A 29 21.93 6.42 7.50
C ASP A 29 22.86 7.49 8.13
N SER A 30 22.32 8.66 8.46
CA SER A 30 23.04 9.80 9.04
C SER A 30 22.88 9.88 10.55
N ASP A 31 23.97 10.19 11.26
CA ASP A 31 23.96 10.51 12.69
C ASP A 31 23.13 11.78 13.01
N LYS A 32 22.83 12.61 12.01
CA LYS A 32 21.98 13.80 12.13
C LYS A 32 20.51 13.47 11.87
N ARG A 33 19.99 12.43 12.51
CA ARG A 33 18.60 12.03 12.35
C ARG A 33 17.61 13.15 12.71
N ARG A 34 16.72 13.49 11.78
CA ARG A 34 15.73 14.58 11.89
C ARG A 34 14.31 14.11 12.16
N GLY A 35 13.99 12.85 11.86
CA GLY A 35 12.65 12.33 12.10
C GLY A 35 12.36 11.07 11.30
N SER A 36 11.09 10.89 10.93
CA SER A 36 10.61 9.76 10.14
C SER A 36 9.72 10.23 9.00
N ILE A 37 9.86 9.60 7.83
CA ILE A 37 8.98 9.77 6.67
C ILE A 37 8.11 8.53 6.57
N PHE A 38 6.79 8.74 6.58
CA PHE A 38 5.81 7.67 6.43
C PHE A 38 5.43 7.50 4.96
N THR A 39 5.44 6.25 4.48
CA THR A 39 5.22 5.91 3.08
C THR A 39 4.04 4.96 2.93
N ASN A 40 3.28 5.13 1.85
CA ASN A 40 2.21 4.23 1.44
C ASN A 40 2.37 3.98 -0.07
N PRO A 41 2.43 2.72 -0.53
CA PRO A 41 2.78 2.41 -1.91
C PRO A 41 1.60 2.59 -2.88
N GLY A 42 0.39 2.85 -2.37
CA GLY A 42 -0.83 2.95 -3.16
C GLY A 42 -1.55 1.61 -3.32
N GLY A 43 -2.20 1.42 -4.47
CA GLY A 43 -3.13 0.31 -4.72
C GLY A 43 -4.57 0.81 -4.73
N PRO A 44 -5.38 0.60 -3.67
CA PRO A 44 -5.05 0.06 -2.33
C PRO A 44 -4.75 -1.44 -2.31
N GLY A 45 -4.25 -1.97 -1.19
CA GLY A 45 -3.97 -3.41 -1.01
C GLY A 45 -2.51 -3.82 -1.22
N ILE A 46 -1.66 -2.91 -1.69
CA ILE A 46 -0.21 -3.17 -1.81
C ILE A 46 0.42 -3.07 -0.41
N SER A 47 1.23 -4.06 -0.05
CA SER A 47 1.89 -4.13 1.26
C SER A 47 2.87 -2.96 1.47
N GLY A 48 2.77 -2.36 2.65
CA GLY A 48 3.67 -1.32 3.16
C GLY A 48 4.97 -1.86 3.76
N THR A 49 5.05 -3.17 3.99
CA THR A 49 6.22 -3.85 4.55
C THR A 49 6.84 -4.89 3.61
N GLY A 50 6.24 -5.12 2.43
CA GLY A 50 6.68 -6.07 1.42
C GLY A 50 7.76 -5.54 0.46
N GLU A 51 8.15 -6.36 -0.52
CA GLU A 51 9.31 -6.07 -1.40
C GLU A 51 9.22 -4.73 -2.13
N HIS A 52 8.03 -4.35 -2.61
CA HIS A 52 7.80 -3.06 -3.31
C HIS A 52 8.11 -1.82 -2.47
N GLN A 53 8.24 -1.97 -1.16
CA GLN A 53 8.56 -0.88 -0.25
C GLN A 53 10.04 -0.75 0.03
N ARG A 54 10.81 -1.83 -0.13
CA ARG A 54 12.26 -1.79 0.08
C ARG A 54 12.93 -0.85 -0.91
N GLU A 55 12.63 -0.98 -2.20
CA GLU A 55 13.20 -0.12 -3.25
C GLU A 55 12.79 1.34 -3.08
N ARG A 56 11.50 1.60 -2.81
CA ARG A 56 11.00 2.94 -2.53
C ARG A 56 11.65 3.56 -1.30
N ALA A 57 11.87 2.76 -0.24
CA ALA A 57 12.50 3.24 0.97
C ALA A 57 13.96 3.65 0.75
N LEU A 58 14.72 2.89 -0.05
CA LEU A 58 16.10 3.23 -0.40
C LEU A 58 16.18 4.50 -1.26
N ASP A 59 15.30 4.64 -2.26
CA ASP A 59 15.21 5.86 -3.09
C ASP A 59 14.86 7.10 -2.22
N MET A 60 13.98 6.93 -1.23
CA MET A 60 13.62 8.02 -0.32
C MET A 60 14.74 8.33 0.69
N MET A 61 15.49 7.32 1.13
CA MET A 61 16.67 7.50 1.98
C MET A 61 17.69 8.40 1.27
N GLU A 62 18.01 8.09 0.02
CA GLU A 62 18.93 8.88 -0.80
C GLU A 62 18.42 10.32 -0.99
N LYS A 63 17.16 10.49 -1.41
CA LYS A 63 16.56 11.81 -1.67
C LYS A 63 16.43 12.68 -0.42
N SER A 64 16.36 12.08 0.76
CA SER A 64 16.27 12.79 2.03
C SER A 64 17.63 13.06 2.68
N GLY A 65 18.73 12.73 1.99
CA GLY A 65 20.09 12.90 2.49
C GLY A 65 20.47 11.94 3.62
N GLY A 66 19.74 10.83 3.77
CA GLY A 66 19.95 9.86 4.83
C GLY A 66 19.54 10.32 6.23
N GLU A 67 18.88 11.48 6.36
CA GLU A 67 18.58 12.10 7.67
C GLU A 67 17.26 11.65 8.31
N TYR A 68 16.48 10.79 7.64
CA TYR A 68 15.16 10.36 8.11
C TYR A 68 15.05 8.84 8.13
N ASP A 69 14.40 8.30 9.15
CA ASP A 69 13.93 6.92 9.08
C ASP A 69 12.82 6.84 8.03
N ILE A 70 12.79 5.76 7.26
CA ILE A 70 11.70 5.50 6.33
C ILE A 70 10.78 4.44 6.93
N VAL A 71 9.51 4.79 7.10
CA VAL A 71 8.51 3.96 7.77
C VAL A 71 7.41 3.58 6.79
N GLY A 72 7.25 2.28 6.55
CA GLY A 72 6.14 1.71 5.81
C GLY A 72 5.26 0.87 6.73
N TRP A 73 3.96 0.79 6.45
CA TRP A 73 3.06 -0.06 7.22
C TRP A 73 2.00 -0.69 6.33
N ASP A 74 1.63 -1.92 6.66
CA ASP A 74 0.48 -2.58 6.04
C ASP A 74 -0.80 -1.95 6.58
N ILE A 75 -1.59 -1.33 5.71
CA ILE A 75 -2.89 -0.79 6.08
C ILE A 75 -3.82 -1.92 6.60
N ARG A 76 -4.91 -1.55 7.29
CA ARG A 76 -5.87 -2.53 7.85
C ARG A 76 -6.35 -3.50 6.77
N GLY A 77 -6.35 -4.80 7.08
CA GLY A 77 -6.79 -5.86 6.18
C GLY A 77 -5.75 -6.33 5.17
N VAL A 78 -4.56 -5.72 5.11
CA VAL A 78 -3.53 -6.00 4.10
C VAL A 78 -2.37 -6.79 4.67
N ASN A 79 -1.92 -7.80 3.92
CA ASN A 79 -0.71 -8.58 4.16
C ASN A 79 -0.57 -9.06 5.62
N ASP A 80 0.40 -8.57 6.39
CA ASP A 80 0.69 -9.06 7.73
C ASP A 80 -0.13 -8.37 8.83
N THR A 81 -0.94 -7.37 8.48
CA THR A 81 -1.87 -6.70 9.40
C THR A 81 -3.08 -7.57 9.68
N THR A 82 -3.46 -7.69 10.96
CA THR A 82 -4.62 -8.49 11.39
C THR A 82 -5.75 -7.62 11.97
N PRO A 83 -7.03 -8.00 11.77
CA PRO A 83 -7.49 -9.11 10.93
C PRO A 83 -7.25 -8.83 9.43
N SER A 84 -7.03 -9.91 8.66
CA SER A 84 -6.91 -9.83 7.20
C SER A 84 -8.29 -9.74 6.54
N VAL A 85 -8.33 -9.15 5.34
CA VAL A 85 -9.53 -9.17 4.49
C VAL A 85 -9.31 -10.18 3.37
N SER A 86 -10.23 -11.13 3.22
CA SER A 86 -10.29 -12.03 2.07
C SER A 86 -11.73 -12.16 1.58
N CYS A 87 -11.93 -11.95 0.29
CA CYS A 87 -13.23 -12.09 -0.37
C CYS A 87 -13.32 -13.33 -1.25
N PHE A 88 -12.17 -13.89 -1.64
CA PHE A 88 -12.05 -14.98 -2.59
C PHE A 88 -11.35 -16.17 -1.94
N GLU A 89 -11.71 -17.38 -2.35
CA GLU A 89 -11.10 -18.60 -1.82
C GLU A 89 -9.66 -18.75 -2.32
N ASP A 90 -9.40 -18.29 -3.54
CA ASP A 90 -8.10 -18.37 -4.19
C ASP A 90 -7.89 -17.23 -5.21
N LYS A 91 -6.70 -17.23 -5.82
CA LYS A 91 -6.35 -16.24 -6.85
C LYS A 91 -7.17 -16.43 -8.14
N GLU A 92 -7.54 -17.65 -8.51
CA GLU A 92 -8.26 -17.93 -9.76
C GLU A 92 -9.67 -17.34 -9.73
N SER A 93 -10.38 -17.53 -8.62
CA SER A 93 -11.70 -16.93 -8.38
C SER A 93 -11.64 -15.40 -8.34
N ALA A 94 -10.58 -14.82 -7.75
CA ALA A 94 -10.35 -13.38 -7.77
C ALA A 94 -10.08 -12.86 -9.19
N ASP A 95 -9.19 -13.51 -9.95
CA ASP A 95 -8.86 -13.13 -11.32
C ASP A 95 -10.08 -13.26 -12.24
N THR A 96 -10.90 -14.31 -12.05
CA THR A 96 -12.15 -14.50 -12.78
C THR A 96 -13.15 -13.39 -12.49
N PHE A 97 -13.28 -12.95 -11.23
CA PHE A 97 -14.14 -11.84 -10.86
C PHE A 97 -13.71 -10.52 -11.51
N TRP A 98 -12.40 -10.27 -11.59
CA TRP A 98 -11.85 -9.04 -12.17
C TRP A 98 -11.69 -9.08 -13.69
N ALA A 99 -11.82 -10.23 -14.34
CA ALA A 99 -11.76 -10.37 -15.79
C ALA A 99 -12.79 -9.45 -16.47
N GLY A 100 -12.39 -8.73 -17.52
CA GLY A 100 -13.24 -7.74 -18.21
C GLY A 100 -13.47 -6.45 -17.43
N SER A 101 -12.93 -6.29 -16.21
CA SER A 101 -13.04 -5.03 -15.47
C SER A 101 -12.06 -3.99 -16.00
N LEU A 102 -12.43 -2.72 -15.88
CA LEU A 102 -11.54 -1.58 -16.20
C LEU A 102 -10.22 -1.61 -15.41
N TRP A 103 -10.17 -2.31 -14.28
CA TRP A 103 -8.96 -2.48 -13.47
C TRP A 103 -7.92 -3.39 -14.13
N TYR A 104 -8.38 -4.43 -14.86
CA TYR A 104 -7.49 -5.42 -15.48
C TYR A 104 -7.30 -5.17 -16.98
N GLU A 105 -8.33 -4.69 -17.66
CA GLU A 105 -8.26 -4.45 -19.12
C GLU A 105 -7.93 -2.99 -19.46
N GLY A 106 -7.97 -2.10 -18.47
CA GLY A 106 -7.70 -0.68 -18.64
C GLY A 106 -8.81 0.08 -19.37
N VAL A 107 -8.61 1.39 -19.50
CA VAL A 107 -9.39 2.24 -20.42
C VAL A 107 -8.44 2.67 -21.52
N SER A 108 -8.71 2.27 -22.75
CA SER A 108 -7.98 2.78 -23.92
C SER A 108 -8.36 4.24 -24.14
N ILE A 109 -7.47 5.17 -23.81
CA ILE A 109 -7.61 6.58 -24.19
C ILE A 109 -7.11 6.72 -25.63
N VAL A 110 -8.05 6.85 -26.58
CA VAL A 110 -7.71 7.11 -27.97
C VAL A 110 -7.92 8.59 -28.24
N VAL A 111 -6.86 9.29 -28.68
CA VAL A 111 -6.96 10.68 -29.14
C VAL A 111 -7.21 10.67 -30.64
N VAL A 112 -8.45 10.92 -31.05
CA VAL A 112 -8.81 11.05 -32.47
C VAL A 112 -9.04 12.52 -32.78
N GLY A 113 -8.22 13.10 -33.67
CA GLY A 113 -8.40 14.49 -34.11
C GLY A 113 -8.26 15.55 -33.02
N GLY A 114 -7.54 15.27 -31.93
CA GLY A 114 -7.32 16.22 -30.83
C GLY A 114 -8.44 16.25 -29.77
N LEU A 115 -9.44 15.38 -29.88
CA LEU A 115 -10.46 15.17 -28.85
C LEU A 115 -10.15 13.88 -28.08
N ILE A 116 -10.24 13.95 -26.75
CA ILE A 116 -10.14 12.78 -25.87
C ILE A 116 -11.45 12.02 -25.98
N GLN A 117 -11.40 10.80 -26.54
CA GLN A 117 -12.56 9.93 -26.64
C GLN A 117 -12.33 8.67 -25.79
N TYR A 118 -13.23 8.43 -24.83
CA TYR A 118 -13.23 7.20 -24.05
C TYR A 118 -13.87 6.11 -24.92
N MET A 119 -13.07 5.12 -25.35
CA MET A 119 -13.57 3.99 -26.12
C MET A 119 -13.46 2.72 -25.28
N PHE A 120 -14.61 2.09 -25.01
CA PHE A 120 -14.64 0.76 -24.43
C PHE A 120 -14.24 -0.23 -25.52
N THR A 121 -13.09 -0.89 -25.38
CA THR A 121 -12.74 -2.06 -26.19
C THR A 121 -13.63 -3.22 -25.74
N PHE A 122 -14.44 -3.75 -26.67
CA PHE A 122 -15.13 -5.03 -26.54
C PHE A 122 -14.33 -6.11 -27.26
#